data_AF-A0A7X6XUG6-F1
#
_entry.id   AF-A0A7X6XUG6-F1
#
_cell.length_a   1.000
_cell.length_b   1.000
_cell.length_c   1.000
_cell.angle_alpha   90.00
_cell.angle_beta   90.00
_cell.angle_gamma   90.00
#
_symmetry.space_group_name_H-M   'P 1'
#
loop_
_entity.id
_entity.type
_entity.pdbx_description
1 polymer ?
#
loop_
_entity_poly.entity_id
_entity_poly.type
_entity_poly.pdbx_seq_one_letter_code
_entity_poly.pdbx_strand_id
1 'polypeptide(L)' 'MGKKRPRNPKLEENSFNAVNEMLKIEAAAELGLLERARLYGWNSLTASETGKLGALIKKKLAKTDIGHTAKNN' A
#
# COMPACT_ATOMS: atom_id res chain seq x y z
N MET A 1 21.35 18.66 -12.84
CA MET A 1 20.96 18.21 -11.49
C MET A 1 19.51 17.80 -11.51
N GLY A 2 19.20 16.54 -11.19
CA GLY A 2 17.88 15.93 -11.39
C GLY A 2 16.77 16.65 -10.62
N LYS A 3 15.68 16.97 -11.34
CA LYS A 3 14.50 17.69 -10.85
C LYS A 3 13.93 17.00 -9.59
N LYS A 4 14.08 17.62 -8.40
CA LYS A 4 13.34 17.18 -7.20
C LYS A 4 11.88 17.52 -7.41
N ARG A 5 11.06 16.49 -7.64
CA ARG A 5 9.60 16.65 -7.75
C ARG A 5 9.08 17.19 -6.41
N PRO A 6 8.20 18.21 -6.40
CA PRO A 6 7.60 18.70 -5.16
C PRO A 6 6.86 17.55 -4.49
N ARG A 7 7.11 17.40 -3.19
CA ARG A 7 6.57 16.33 -2.35
C ARG A 7 5.07 16.60 -2.17
N ASN A 8 4.24 16.00 -3.02
CA ASN A 8 2.79 16.20 -2.99
C ASN A 8 2.21 15.64 -1.68
N PRO A 9 1.71 16.47 -0.75
CA PRO A 9 1.04 15.99 0.45
C PRO A 9 -0.43 15.77 0.07
N LYS A 10 -0.75 14.58 -0.41
CA LYS A 10 -2.15 14.19 -0.65
C LYS A 10 -2.32 12.72 -0.36
N LEU A 11 -2.16 12.34 0.91
CA LEU A 11 -2.54 11.03 1.41
C LEU A 11 -3.31 11.19 2.73
N GLU A 12 -4.21 12.18 2.77
CA GLU A 12 -5.46 12.06 3.52
C GLU A 12 -6.45 11.34 2.59
N GLU A 13 -7.40 10.54 3.03
CA GLU A 13 -7.67 9.74 4.23
C GLU A 13 -9.02 9.08 3.88
N ASN A 14 -9.34 7.92 4.44
CA ASN A 14 -10.71 7.41 4.54
C ASN A 14 -11.43 6.98 3.24
N SER A 15 -11.25 5.70 2.86
CA SER A 15 -12.41 4.85 2.51
C SER A 15 -12.07 3.37 2.59
N PHE A 16 -12.62 2.78 3.63
CA PHE A 16 -12.63 1.36 3.97
C PHE A 16 -13.29 0.53 2.86
N ASN A 17 -12.53 -0.38 2.29
CA ASN A 17 -13.05 -1.68 1.89
C ASN A 17 -12.36 -2.68 2.82
N ALA A 18 -13.12 -3.48 3.59
CA ALA A 18 -12.56 -4.40 4.60
C ALA A 18 -11.47 -5.32 4.03
N VAL A 19 -11.60 -5.70 2.75
CA VAL A 19 -10.59 -6.48 2.02
C VAL A 19 -9.27 -5.71 1.88
N ASN A 20 -9.34 -4.42 1.58
CA ASN A 20 -8.15 -3.58 1.41
C ASN A 20 -7.43 -3.32 2.74
N GLU A 21 -8.16 -3.30 3.86
CA GLU A 21 -7.57 -3.17 5.19
C GLU A 21 -6.80 -4.43 5.59
N MET A 22 -7.37 -5.62 5.39
CA MET A 22 -6.65 -6.89 5.64
C MET A 22 -5.36 -6.98 4.81
N LEU A 23 -5.44 -6.63 3.52
CA LEU A 23 -4.27 -6.62 2.63
C LEU A 23 -3.19 -5.61 3.09
N LYS A 24 -3.59 -4.45 3.61
CA LYS A 24 -2.66 -3.46 4.19
C LYS A 24 -1.93 -4.05 5.39
N ILE A 25 -2.66 -4.66 6.32
CA ILE A 25 -2.10 -5.24 7.54
C ILE A 25 -1.14 -6.37 7.20
N GLU A 26 -1.53 -7.27 6.29
CA GLU A 26 -0.70 -8.39 5.86
C GLU A 26 0.56 -7.93 5.14
N ALA A 27 0.44 -6.98 4.19
CA ALA A 27 1.59 -6.41 3.51
C ALA A 27 2.53 -5.66 4.48
N ALA A 28 1.99 -5.00 5.49
CA ALA A 28 2.78 -4.32 6.51
C ALA A 28 3.49 -5.32 7.42
N ALA A 29 2.85 -6.45 7.74
CA ALA A 29 3.45 -7.52 8.51
C ALA A 29 4.62 -8.17 7.76
N GLU A 30 4.44 -8.50 6.48
CA GLU A 30 5.50 -9.05 5.61
C GLU A 30 6.71 -8.11 5.52
N LEU A 31 6.48 -6.80 5.47
CA LEU A 31 7.55 -5.81 5.41
C LEU A 31 8.15 -5.45 6.78
N GLY A 32 7.63 -5.99 7.89
CA GLY A 32 8.04 -5.61 9.25
C GLY A 32 7.66 -4.18 9.65
N LEU A 33 6.74 -3.56 8.90
CA LEU A 33 6.29 -2.18 9.11
C LEU A 33 5.04 -2.09 9.97
N LEU A 34 4.34 -3.21 10.20
CA LEU A 34 3.08 -3.26 10.93
C LEU A 34 3.22 -2.73 12.35
N GLU A 35 4.29 -3.11 13.05
CA GLU A 35 4.52 -2.72 14.43
C GLU A 35 4.73 -1.20 14.54
N ARG A 36 5.51 -0.63 13.61
CA ARG A 36 5.74 0.81 13.53
C ARG A 36 4.49 1.58 13.13
N ALA A 37 3.71 1.06 12.18
CA ALA A 37 2.44 1.66 11.78
C ALA A 37 1.41 1.63 12.93
N ARG A 38 1.41 0.59 13.77
CA ARG A 38 0.56 0.52 14.97
C ARG A 38 1.01 1.48 16.07
N LEU A 39 2.32 1.59 16.31
CA LEU A 39 2.88 2.41 17.38
C LEU A 39 2.90 3.91 17.04
N TYR A 40 3.27 4.25 15.80
CA TYR A 40 3.52 5.63 15.36
C TYR A 40 2.57 6.10 14.25
N GLY A 41 1.69 5.24 13.75
CA GLY A 41 0.81 5.54 12.63
C GLY A 41 1.47 5.35 11.25
N TRP A 42 0.65 5.19 10.21
CA TRP A 42 1.11 5.02 8.82
C TRP A 42 1.92 6.21 8.30
N ASN A 43 1.69 7.41 8.84
CA ASN A 43 2.41 8.63 8.49
C ASN A 43 3.86 8.67 9.01
N SER A 44 4.23 7.77 9.94
CA SER A 44 5.60 7.64 10.46
C SER A 44 6.54 6.91 9.50
N LEU A 45 5.97 6.17 8.54
CA LEU A 45 6.72 5.42 7.55
C LEU A 45 7.31 6.32 6.47
N THR A 46 8.49 5.97 5.96
CA THR A 46 9.12 6.71 4.86
C THR A 46 8.39 6.48 3.54
N ALA A 47 8.61 7.38 2.57
CA ALA A 47 8.08 7.23 1.21
C ALA A 47 8.53 5.92 0.52
N SER A 48 9.71 5.39 0.89
CA SER A 48 10.21 4.12 0.35
C SER A 48 9.45 2.93 0.94
N GLU A 49 9.18 2.94 2.25
CA GLU A 49 8.44 1.91 2.96
C GLU A 49 6.96 1.89 2.54
N THR A 50 6.28 3.04 2.58
CA THR A 50 4.89 3.17 2.12
C THR A 50 4.73 2.85 0.63
N GLY A 51 5.71 3.21 -0.21
CA GLY A 51 5.72 2.85 -1.62
C GLY A 51 5.79 1.33 -1.86
N LYS A 52 6.64 0.62 -1.12
CA LYS A 52 6.73 -0.86 -1.16
C LYS A 52 5.44 -1.50 -0.67
N LEU A 53 4.87 -0.99 0.42
CA LEU A 53 3.61 -1.44 0.98
C LEU A 53 2.47 -1.30 -0.05
N GLY A 54 2.32 -0.10 -0.64
CA GLY A 54 1.31 0.18 -1.66
C GLY A 54 1.44 -0.72 -2.89
N ALA A 55 2.67 -1.00 -3.33
CA ALA A 55 2.93 -1.92 -4.44
C ALA A 55 2.53 -3.37 -4.11
N LEU A 56 2.77 -3.84 -2.88
CA LEU A 56 2.37 -5.17 -2.43
C LEU A 56 0.85 -5.30 -2.34
N ILE A 57 0.17 -4.33 -1.73
CA ILE A 57 -1.29 -4.31 -1.65
C ILE A 57 -1.90 -4.34 -3.05
N LYS A 58 -1.40 -3.49 -3.96
CA LYS A 58 -1.87 -3.47 -5.35
C LYS A 58 -1.65 -4.80 -6.06
N LYS A 59 -0.51 -5.47 -5.83
CA LYS A 59 -0.26 -6.82 -6.38
C LYS A 59 -1.22 -7.87 -5.82
N LYS A 60 -1.52 -7.84 -4.51
CA LYS A 60 -2.47 -8.77 -3.90
C LYS A 60 -3.90 -8.49 -4.35
N LEU A 61 -4.32 -7.23 -4.38
CA LEU A 61 -5.61 -6.80 -4.89
C LEU A 61 -5.79 -7.20 -6.36
N ALA A 62 -4.76 -6.97 -7.18
CA ALA A 62 -4.76 -7.45 -8.55
C ALA A 62 -4.92 -8.96 -8.57
N LYS A 63 -4.13 -9.76 -7.83
CA LYS A 63 -4.33 -11.22 -7.80
C LYS A 63 -5.74 -11.66 -7.40
N THR A 64 -6.37 -10.96 -6.46
CA THR A 64 -7.75 -11.23 -6.04
C THR A 64 -8.77 -10.89 -7.14
N ASP A 65 -8.50 -9.86 -7.96
CA ASP A 65 -9.35 -9.40 -9.07
C ASP A 65 -9.05 -10.08 -10.42
N ILE A 66 -7.81 -10.56 -10.62
CA ILE A 66 -7.31 -11.25 -11.83
C ILE A 66 -8.03 -12.60 -12.05
N GLY A 67 -8.88 -13.04 -11.12
CA GLY A 67 -9.90 -14.06 -11.39
C GLY A 67 -10.93 -13.67 -12.47
N HIS A 68 -11.01 -12.40 -12.89
CA HIS A 68 -12.04 -11.92 -13.84
C HIS A 68 -11.52 -11.44 -15.23
N THR A 69 -10.20 -11.37 -15.48
CA THR A 69 -9.70 -10.87 -16.78
C THR A 69 -8.44 -11.58 -17.29
N ALA A 70 -8.41 -12.91 -17.17
CA ALA A 70 -7.44 -13.73 -17.87
C ALA A 70 -8.11 -14.98 -18.45
N LYS A 71 -8.66 -14.85 -19.67
CA LYS A 71 -8.68 -15.83 -20.78
C LYS A 71 -9.79 -15.48 -21.77
N ASN A 72 -9.49 -14.65 -22.77
CA ASN A 72 -10.07 -14.80 -24.11
C ASN A 72 -9.15 -14.14 -25.14
N ASN A 73 -8.13 -14.89 -25.58
CA ASN A 73 -7.62 -14.87 -26.94
C ASN A 73 -6.91 -16.20 -27.19
#